data_AF-A0A7S3Q8X6-F1
#
_entry.id   AF-A0A7S3Q8X6-F1
#
_cell.length_a   1.000
_cell.length_b   1.000
_cell.length_c   1.000
_cell.angle_alpha   90.00
_cell.angle_beta   90.00
_cell.angle_gamma   90.00
#
_symmetry.space_group_name_H-M   'P 1'
#
loop_
_entity.id
_entity.type
_entity.pdbx_description
1 polymer ?
#
loop_
_entity_poly.entity_id
_entity_poly.type
_entity_poly.pdbx_seq_one_letter_code
_entity_poly.pdbx_strand_id
1 'polypeptide(L)'
;MAMIYIPLDWITDFAFIPVASPELGEAATGIKGSGAFFSHIASNLLTHQDKINERIENKKRKRSGQENTTIKKIVFTGHSLGGGLANVAHLFVQTKINDDTSFWSGKDFSISTVTFAAVM
;
A
#
# COMPACT_ATOMS: atom_id res chain seq x y z
N MET A 1 -33.29 -19.07 14.96
CA MET A 1 -33.25 -17.84 14.13
C MET A 1 -31.81 -17.66 13.70
N ALA A 2 -31.45 -18.16 12.51
CA ALA A 2 -30.07 -18.15 12.04
C ALA A 2 -29.74 -16.74 11.52
N MET A 3 -28.77 -16.08 12.15
CA MET A 3 -28.29 -14.77 11.76
C MET A 3 -27.44 -14.94 10.49
N ILE A 4 -28.00 -14.58 9.33
CA ILE A 4 -27.28 -14.58 8.06
C ILE A 4 -26.36 -13.36 8.09
N TYR A 5 -25.08 -13.56 8.42
CA TYR A 5 -24.05 -12.54 8.32
C TYR A 5 -23.76 -12.32 6.83
N ILE A 6 -24.39 -11.31 6.24
CA ILE A 6 -24.20 -11.03 4.82
C ILE A 6 -22.83 -10.34 4.71
N PRO A 7 -21.99 -10.67 3.72
CA PRO A 7 -20.89 -9.81 3.30
C PRO A 7 -21.41 -8.51 2.66
N LEU A 8 -22.41 -7.86 3.26
CA LEU A 8 -22.71 -6.45 3.10
C LEU A 8 -22.42 -5.72 4.41
N ASP A 9 -22.46 -6.39 5.57
CA ASP A 9 -22.21 -5.77 6.88
C ASP A 9 -20.80 -5.17 6.98
N TRP A 10 -19.77 -5.88 6.49
CA TRP A 10 -18.41 -5.34 6.34
C TRP A 10 -18.32 -4.10 5.43
N ILE A 11 -19.14 -4.00 4.38
CA ILE A 11 -19.12 -2.87 3.45
C ILE A 11 -19.77 -1.67 4.13
N THR A 12 -20.88 -1.86 4.85
CA THR A 12 -21.56 -0.79 5.58
C THR A 12 -20.80 -0.30 6.82
N ASP A 13 -20.01 -1.15 7.47
CA ASP A 13 -19.21 -0.79 8.67
C ASP A 13 -17.90 -0.06 8.34
N PHE A 14 -17.42 -0.15 7.10
CA PHE A 14 -16.34 0.73 6.61
C PHE A 14 -16.94 2.10 6.32
N ALA A 15 -16.99 2.97 7.34
CA ALA A 15 -17.43 4.36 7.23
C ALA A 15 -16.78 5.06 6.01
N PHE A 16 -17.54 5.18 4.92
CA PHE A 16 -17.15 5.77 3.64
C PHE A 16 -17.22 7.30 3.66
N ILE A 17 -16.80 7.95 4.75
CA ILE A 17 -16.67 9.40 4.75
C ILE A 17 -15.31 9.72 4.12
N PRO A 18 -15.26 10.37 2.95
CA PRO A 18 -14.00 10.73 2.34
C PRO A 18 -13.34 11.80 3.21
N VAL A 19 -12.19 11.48 3.76
CA VAL A 19 -11.34 12.42 4.51
C VAL A 19 -10.17 12.83 3.64
N ALA A 20 -9.65 14.03 3.87
CA ALA A 20 -8.31 14.36 3.40
C ALA A 20 -7.32 13.41 4.07
N SER A 21 -6.28 12.99 3.34
CA SER A 21 -5.22 12.13 3.89
C SER A 21 -3.93 12.93 4.02
N PRO A 22 -3.66 13.54 5.20
CA PRO A 22 -2.40 14.23 5.46
C PRO A 22 -1.19 13.30 5.33
N GLU A 23 -1.40 11.99 5.55
CA GLU A 23 -0.33 10.99 5.52
C GLU A 23 0.33 10.86 4.13
N LEU A 24 -0.40 11.20 3.07
CA LEU A 24 0.13 11.22 1.71
C LEU A 24 1.08 12.39 1.44
N GLY A 25 1.10 13.42 2.31
CA GLY A 25 1.97 14.59 2.19
C GLY A 25 1.49 15.62 1.18
N GLU A 26 2.28 16.69 1.01
CA GLU A 26 1.91 17.86 0.18
C GLU A 26 1.69 17.50 -1.30
N ALA A 27 2.43 16.51 -1.82
CA ALA A 27 2.30 16.03 -3.20
C ALA A 27 0.90 15.47 -3.54
N ALA A 28 0.10 15.15 -2.52
CA ALA A 28 -1.25 14.61 -2.65
C ALA A 28 -2.32 15.58 -2.09
N THR A 29 -1.99 16.86 -1.93
CA THR A 29 -2.94 17.87 -1.48
C THR A 29 -4.19 17.87 -2.36
N GLY A 30 -5.35 17.61 -1.74
CA GLY A 30 -6.64 17.52 -2.44
C GLY A 30 -7.14 16.09 -2.72
N ILE A 31 -6.30 15.06 -2.53
CA ILE A 31 -6.76 13.67 -2.58
C ILE A 31 -7.58 13.35 -1.33
N LYS A 32 -8.76 12.75 -1.54
CA LYS A 32 -9.65 12.29 -0.48
C LYS A 32 -10.00 10.83 -0.69
N GLY A 33 -10.24 10.11 0.41
CA GLY A 33 -10.63 8.71 0.38
C GLY A 33 -10.99 8.20 1.77
N SER A 34 -11.19 6.89 1.90
CA SER A 34 -11.51 6.29 3.20
C SER A 34 -10.34 6.44 4.18
N GLY A 35 -10.57 7.15 5.29
CA GLY A 35 -9.56 7.34 6.33
C GLY A 35 -9.10 6.01 6.92
N ALA A 36 -10.01 5.05 7.07
CA ALA A 36 -9.68 3.71 7.54
C ALA A 36 -8.67 3.01 6.63
N PHE A 37 -8.78 3.18 5.31
CA PHE A 37 -7.83 2.57 4.37
C PHE A 37 -6.47 3.24 4.45
N PHE A 38 -6.44 4.58 4.48
CA PHE A 38 -5.19 5.33 4.60
C PHE A 38 -4.45 5.02 5.89
N SER A 39 -5.12 5.10 7.04
CA SER A 39 -4.49 4.80 8.33
C SER A 39 -4.05 3.34 8.43
N HIS A 40 -4.83 2.39 7.88
CA HIS A 40 -4.47 0.98 7.87
C HIS A 40 -3.21 0.73 7.03
N ILE A 41 -3.13 1.28 5.82
CA ILE A 41 -1.96 1.14 4.95
C ILE A 41 -0.75 1.82 5.54
N ALA A 42 -0.88 3.07 6.01
CA ALA A 42 0.22 3.81 6.61
C ALA A 42 0.81 3.04 7.81
N SER A 43 -0.06 2.56 8.70
CA SER A 43 0.34 1.76 9.87
C SER A 43 1.07 0.47 9.48
N ASN A 44 0.52 -0.31 8.54
CA ASN A 44 1.14 -1.57 8.11
C ASN A 44 2.48 -1.36 7.40
N LEU A 45 2.57 -0.38 6.51
CA LEU A 45 3.81 -0.09 5.79
C LEU A 45 4.90 0.40 6.74
N LEU A 46 4.56 1.25 7.72
CA LEU A 46 5.50 1.69 8.76
C LEU A 46 5.93 0.53 9.67
N THR A 47 4.98 -0.28 10.14
CA THR A 47 5.26 -1.42 11.05
C THR A 47 6.15 -2.48 10.40
N HIS A 48 6.06 -2.63 9.08
CA HIS A 48 6.81 -3.64 8.33
C HIS A 48 7.95 -3.05 7.48
N GLN A 49 8.23 -1.77 7.63
CA GLN A 49 9.22 -1.05 6.81
C GLN A 49 10.59 -1.74 6.85
N ASP A 50 11.08 -2.11 8.03
CA ASP A 50 12.40 -2.72 8.18
C ASP A 50 12.50 -4.06 7.45
N LYS A 51 11.45 -4.88 7.52
CA LYS A 51 11.39 -6.18 6.81
C LYS A 51 11.27 -6.00 5.30
N ILE A 52 10.54 -4.97 4.87
CA ILE A 52 10.43 -4.62 3.45
C ILE A 52 11.80 -4.17 2.94
N ASN A 53 12.48 -3.29 3.69
CA ASN A 53 13.81 -2.84 3.34
C ASN A 53 14.81 -3.99 3.29
N GLU A 54 14.80 -4.85 4.32
CA GLU A 54 15.61 -6.04 4.37
C GLU A 54 15.40 -6.89 3.11
N ARG A 55 14.16 -7.09 2.65
CA ARG A 55 13.89 -7.88 1.44
C ARG A 55 14.32 -7.19 0.14
N ILE A 56 14.23 -5.86 0.07
CA ILE A 56 14.69 -5.07 -1.06
C ILE A 56 16.24 -5.11 -1.13
N GLU A 57 16.92 -5.04 0.01
CA GLU A 57 18.38 -4.96 0.11
C GLU A 57 19.06 -6.35 0.15
N ASN A 58 18.55 -7.32 0.89
CA ASN A 58 19.16 -8.66 1.04
C ASN A 58 19.04 -9.54 -0.20
N LYS A 59 18.09 -9.27 -1.13
CA LYS A 59 18.11 -9.88 -2.46
C LYS A 59 19.30 -9.41 -3.32
N LYS A 60 20.04 -8.39 -2.90
CA LYS A 60 21.35 -8.02 -3.45
C LYS A 60 22.53 -8.76 -2.79
N ARG A 61 22.32 -9.70 -1.85
CA ARG A 61 23.41 -10.33 -1.07
C ARG A 61 23.39 -11.85 -0.97
N LYS A 62 22.31 -12.55 -1.29
CA LYS A 62 22.22 -14.01 -1.12
C LYS A 62 22.02 -14.77 -2.44
N ARG A 63 23.14 -15.14 -3.08
CA ARG A 63 23.50 -16.52 -3.48
C ARG A 63 24.85 -16.50 -4.18
N SER A 64 25.85 -17.14 -3.58
CA SER A 64 27.10 -17.51 -4.24
C SER A 64 26.75 -18.31 -5.51
N GLY A 65 26.75 -17.63 -6.66
CA GLY A 65 26.44 -18.20 -7.97
C GLY A 65 25.13 -17.75 -8.64
N GLN A 66 24.31 -16.87 -8.04
CA GLN A 66 23.08 -16.36 -8.67
C GLN A 66 23.07 -14.82 -8.62
N GLU A 67 22.94 -14.19 -9.78
CA GLU A 67 23.02 -12.74 -10.00
C GLU A 67 22.31 -11.90 -8.92
N ASN A 68 22.93 -10.78 -8.56
CA ASN A 68 22.33 -9.71 -7.77
C ASN A 68 20.94 -9.34 -8.32
N THR A 69 19.89 -9.89 -7.70
CA THR A 69 18.52 -9.66 -8.17
C THR A 69 18.02 -8.38 -7.49
N THR A 70 18.33 -7.23 -8.09
CA THR A 70 17.72 -5.95 -7.69
C THR A 70 16.22 -6.01 -7.98
N ILE A 71 15.40 -5.64 -7.00
CA ILE A 71 13.95 -5.49 -7.22
C ILE A 71 13.72 -4.31 -8.18
N LYS A 72 13.21 -4.60 -9.38
CA LYS A 72 12.88 -3.59 -10.40
C LYS A 72 11.42 -3.12 -10.34
N LYS A 73 10.56 -3.90 -9.69
CA LYS A 73 9.12 -3.66 -9.65
C LYS A 73 8.47 -4.17 -8.38
N ILE A 74 7.62 -3.33 -7.78
CA ILE A 74 6.70 -3.70 -6.69
C ILE A 74 5.29 -3.72 -7.26
N VAL A 75 4.54 -4.80 -7.00
CA VAL A 75 3.15 -4.93 -7.43
C VAL A 75 2.27 -5.06 -6.20
N PHE A 76 1.35 -4.11 -6.03
CA PHE A 76 0.28 -4.20 -5.04
C PHE A 76 -0.90 -4.94 -5.65
N THR A 77 -1.48 -5.88 -4.90
CA THR A 77 -2.58 -6.68 -5.41
C THR A 77 -3.55 -7.05 -4.30
N GLY A 78 -4.81 -7.28 -4.66
CA GLY A 78 -5.85 -7.66 -3.72
C GLY A 78 -7.21 -7.82 -4.39
N HIS A 79 -8.12 -8.47 -3.66
CA HIS A 79 -9.50 -8.70 -4.07
C HIS A 79 -10.47 -8.00 -3.12
N SER A 80 -11.57 -7.44 -3.62
CA SER A 80 -12.58 -6.75 -2.80
C SER A 80 -11.97 -5.65 -1.92
N LEU A 81 -12.14 -5.73 -0.60
CA LEU A 81 -11.49 -4.84 0.37
C LEU A 81 -9.97 -4.74 0.17
N GLY A 82 -9.31 -5.88 -0.08
CA GLY A 82 -7.88 -5.92 -0.33
C GLY A 82 -7.48 -5.18 -1.61
N GLY A 83 -8.39 -5.08 -2.59
CA GLY A 83 -8.17 -4.30 -3.81
C GLY A 83 -8.16 -2.79 -3.52
N GLY A 84 -9.10 -2.31 -2.70
CA GLY A 84 -9.11 -0.91 -2.25
C GLY A 84 -7.85 -0.55 -1.47
N LEU A 85 -7.42 -1.44 -0.56
CA LEU A 85 -6.17 -1.28 0.19
C LEU A 85 -4.94 -1.27 -0.73
N ALA A 86 -4.90 -2.12 -1.76
CA ALA A 86 -3.79 -2.16 -2.72
C ALA A 86 -3.68 -0.85 -3.54
N ASN A 87 -4.81 -0.22 -3.89
CA ASN A 87 -4.83 1.10 -4.52
C ASN A 87 -4.27 2.18 -3.58
N VAL A 88 -4.67 2.17 -2.31
CA VAL A 88 -4.17 3.12 -1.31
C VAL A 88 -2.68 2.92 -1.03
N ALA A 89 -2.20 1.68 -0.96
CA ALA A 89 -0.78 1.36 -0.83
C ALA A 89 0.06 1.90 -1.98
N HIS A 90 -0.46 1.81 -3.21
CA HIS A 90 0.19 2.40 -4.37
C HIS A 90 0.33 3.91 -4.22
N LEU A 91 -0.77 4.62 -3.91
CA LEU A 91 -0.75 6.07 -3.74
C LEU A 91 0.23 6.48 -2.64
N PHE A 92 0.20 5.79 -1.50
CA PHE A 92 1.11 6.07 -0.39
C PHE A 92 2.58 5.91 -0.79
N VAL A 93 2.95 4.81 -1.45
CA VAL A 93 4.35 4.61 -1.88
C VAL A 93 4.73 5.59 -2.99
N GLN A 94 3.83 5.88 -3.93
CA GLN A 94 4.07 6.85 -5.00
C GLN A 94 4.39 8.24 -4.45
N THR A 95 3.64 8.72 -3.45
CA THR A 95 3.88 10.04 -2.87
C THR A 95 5.16 10.06 -2.06
N LYS A 96 5.51 8.95 -1.42
CA LYS A 96 6.74 8.84 -0.62
C LYS A 96 8.01 8.67 -1.45
N ILE A 97 7.96 8.09 -2.65
CA ILE A 97 9.12 8.02 -3.54
C ILE A 97 9.67 9.42 -3.87
N ASN A 98 8.79 10.42 -3.97
CA ASN A 98 9.14 11.82 -4.26
C ASN A 98 9.39 12.67 -3.00
N ASP A 99 9.28 12.09 -1.81
CA ASP A 99 9.52 12.75 -0.52
C ASP A 99 10.93 12.40 -0.05
N ASP A 100 11.85 13.36 -0.15
CA ASP A 100 13.29 13.21 0.18
C ASP A 100 13.55 12.76 1.62
N THR A 101 12.58 12.95 2.51
CA THR A 101 12.68 12.52 3.91
C THR A 101 12.22 11.09 4.15
N SER A 102 11.62 10.45 3.13
CA SER A 102 11.00 9.15 3.26
C SER A 102 11.96 7.99 2.97
N PHE A 103 11.67 6.84 3.57
CA PHE A 103 12.34 5.56 3.28
C PHE A 103 12.32 5.20 1.79
N TRP A 104 11.27 5.60 1.09
CA TRP A 104 11.02 5.26 -0.31
C TRP A 104 11.78 6.17 -1.28
N SER A 105 12.39 7.26 -0.78
CA SER A 105 13.11 8.22 -1.60
C SER A 105 14.26 7.58 -2.38
N GLY A 106 14.41 8.00 -3.64
CA GLY A 106 15.53 7.62 -4.50
C GLY A 106 15.62 6.13 -4.83
N LYS A 107 14.60 5.33 -4.54
CA LYS A 107 14.58 3.91 -4.90
C LYS A 107 14.20 3.74 -6.38
N ASP A 108 15.11 3.15 -7.16
CA ASP A 108 14.92 2.87 -8.58
C ASP A 108 14.12 1.56 -8.80
N PHE A 109 12.83 1.61 -8.51
CA PHE A 109 11.89 0.57 -8.93
C PHE A 109 10.58 1.19 -9.42
N SER A 110 9.92 0.50 -10.34
CA SER A 110 8.56 0.82 -10.73
C SER A 110 7.55 0.28 -9.72
N ILE A 111 6.43 0.97 -9.54
CA ILE A 111 5.29 0.43 -8.79
C ILE A 111 4.10 0.19 -9.72
N SER A 112 3.26 -0.79 -9.42
CA SER A 112 2.03 -1.07 -10.16
C SER A 112 0.99 -1.70 -9.24
N THR A 113 -0.27 -1.63 -9.65
CA THR A 113 -1.37 -2.22 -8.89
C THR A 113 -2.26 -3.05 -9.78
N VAL A 114 -2.63 -4.25 -9.32
CA VAL A 114 -3.54 -5.17 -10.01
C VAL A 114 -4.59 -5.65 -9.02
N THR A 115 -5.82 -5.22 -9.20
CA THR A 115 -6.90 -5.47 -8.24
C THR A 115 -8.11 -6.12 -8.92
N PHE A 116 -8.87 -6.87 -8.13
CA PHE A 116 -10.02 -7.63 -8.60
C PHE A 116 -11.23 -7.31 -7.74
N ALA A 117 -12.34 -6.91 -8.37
CA ALA A 117 -13.59 -6.54 -7.68
C ALA A 117 -13.37 -5.55 -6.52
N ALA A 118 -12.44 -4.61 -6.68
CA ALA A 118 -12.04 -3.70 -5.61
C ALA A 118 -13.18 -2.76 -5.19
N VAL A 119 -13.33 -2.55 -3.88
CA VAL A 119 -14.12 -1.43 -3.36
C VAL A 119 -13.33 -0.13 -3.57
N MET A 120 -13.99 0.90 -4.11
CA MET A 120 -13.42 2.22 -4.41
C MET A 120 -14.10 3.29 -3.57
#